data_AF-A0A158JT06-F1
#
_entry.id   AF-A0A158JT06-F1
#
_cell.length_a   1.000
_cell.length_b   1.000
_cell.length_c   1.000
_cell.angle_alpha   90.00
_cell.angle_beta   90.00
_cell.angle_gamma   90.00
#
_symmetry.space_group_name_H-M   'P 1'
#
loop_
_entity.id
_entity.type
_entity.pdbx_description
1 polymer ?
#
loop_
_entity_poly.entity_id
_entity_poly.type
_entity_poly.pdbx_seq_one_letter_code
_entity_poly.pdbx_strand_id
1 'polypeptide(L)'
;MPCSSSTKRYSALAILLAGFVGIGSAFAVYHNNRGPAPLTLGDGRTGSADMVWIAGGDFVMGSDHRDALPNEGPAHRVRLGGYWIDRYDVTNAEFARFVVATGYVTTAERKPA
;
A
#
# COMPACT_ATOMS: atom_id res chain seq x y z
N MET A 1 -0.30 62.49 24.87
CA MET A 1 0.53 61.88 23.81
C MET A 1 0.05 60.46 23.55
N PRO A 2 -0.07 60.03 22.29
CA PRO A 2 -0.98 58.98 21.87
C PRO A 2 -0.49 57.57 22.17
N CYS A 3 -1.50 56.74 22.41
CA CYS A 3 -1.55 55.37 22.85
C CYS A 3 -1.13 54.35 21.77
N SER A 4 -0.20 53.46 22.13
CA SER A 4 -0.20 51.99 21.92
C SER A 4 -1.17 51.40 20.85
N SER A 5 -0.94 51.64 19.56
CA SER A 5 -1.67 50.96 18.45
C SER A 5 -0.82 49.95 17.68
N SER A 6 0.50 50.07 17.75
CA SER A 6 1.47 49.25 16.99
C SER A 6 1.63 47.84 17.57
N THR A 7 1.70 47.73 18.89
CA THR A 7 1.91 46.45 19.62
C THR A 7 0.78 45.44 19.42
N LYS A 8 -0.47 45.91 19.26
CA LYS A 8 -1.64 45.06 18.96
C LYS A 8 -1.62 44.48 17.54
N ARG A 9 -1.04 45.21 16.57
CA ARG A 9 -0.93 44.76 15.18
C ARG A 9 0.15 43.68 15.02
N TYR A 10 1.28 43.82 15.72
CA TYR A 10 2.33 42.80 15.70
C TYR A 10 1.93 41.51 16.42
N SER A 11 1.15 41.59 17.50
CA SER A 11 0.64 40.40 18.20
C SER A 11 -0.43 39.65 17.39
N ALA A 12 -1.34 40.35 16.72
CA ALA A 12 -2.28 39.72 15.79
C ALA A 12 -1.58 39.05 14.60
N LEU A 13 -0.55 39.70 14.02
CA LEU A 13 0.25 39.14 12.94
C LEU A 13 1.06 37.92 13.40
N ALA A 14 1.63 37.95 14.60
CA ALA A 14 2.38 36.83 15.17
C ALA A 14 1.48 35.60 15.43
N ILE A 15 0.23 35.80 15.87
CA ILE A 15 -0.74 34.71 16.07
C ILE A 15 -1.13 34.08 14.73
N LEU A 16 -1.37 34.89 13.70
CA LEU A 16 -1.68 34.38 12.35
C LEU A 16 -0.50 33.63 11.74
N LEU A 17 0.73 34.12 11.91
CA LEU A 17 1.93 33.43 11.43
C LEU A 17 2.15 32.10 12.17
N ALA A 18 2.01 32.09 13.49
CA ALA A 18 2.10 30.86 14.29
C ALA A 18 1.01 29.85 13.90
N GLY A 19 -0.21 30.31 13.59
CA GLY A 19 -1.29 29.48 13.08
C GLY A 19 -0.97 28.86 11.71
N PHE A 20 -0.45 29.65 10.77
CA PHE A 20 -0.04 29.13 9.45
C PHE A 20 1.14 28.15 9.53
N VAL A 21 2.13 28.44 10.38
CA VAL A 21 3.25 27.53 10.64
C VAL A 21 2.75 26.23 11.28
N GLY A 22 1.84 26.30 12.25
CA GLY A 22 1.23 25.14 12.91
C GLY A 22 0.40 24.28 11.95
N ILE A 23 -0.44 24.90 11.11
CA ILE A 23 -1.24 24.18 10.10
C ILE A 23 -0.34 23.59 9.02
N GLY A 24 0.65 24.34 8.52
CA GLY A 24 1.59 23.86 7.51
C GLY A 24 2.45 22.70 8.01
N SER A 25 2.93 22.76 9.25
CA SER A 25 3.68 21.66 9.88
C SER A 25 2.81 20.44 10.14
N ALA A 26 1.59 20.60 10.66
CA ALA A 26 0.64 19.50 10.82
C ALA A 26 0.27 18.84 9.47
N PHE A 27 0.04 19.65 8.43
CA PHE A 27 -0.24 19.17 7.08
C PHE A 27 0.95 18.38 6.49
N ALA A 28 2.17 18.90 6.64
CA ALA A 28 3.38 18.21 6.19
C ALA A 28 3.58 16.86 6.92
N VAL A 29 3.41 16.84 8.25
CA VAL A 29 3.49 15.59 9.05
C VAL A 29 2.41 14.59 8.64
N TYR A 30 1.17 15.05 8.44
CA TYR A 30 0.06 14.18 8.03
C TYR A 30 0.28 13.56 6.64
N HIS A 31 0.79 14.33 5.68
CA HIS A 31 1.10 13.81 4.35
C HIS A 31 2.33 12.89 4.35
N ASN A 32 3.36 13.21 5.15
CA ASN A 32 4.58 12.42 5.22
C ASN A 32 4.39 11.05 5.91
N ASN A 33 3.44 10.95 6.85
CA ASN A 33 3.17 9.71 7.58
C ASN A 33 2.21 8.73 6.86
N ARG A 34 1.85 8.99 5.59
CA ARG A 34 1.09 8.04 4.75
C ARG A 34 1.96 6.92 4.17
N GLY A 35 2.90 6.39 4.96
CA GLY A 35 3.53 5.12 4.61
C GLY A 35 2.48 4.01 4.64
N PRO A 36 2.58 2.98 3.79
CA PRO A 36 1.73 1.80 3.94
C PRO A 36 1.93 1.22 5.35
N ALA A 37 0.85 0.75 5.97
CA ALA A 37 0.94 0.05 7.24
C ALA A 37 1.96 -1.09 7.14
N PRO A 38 2.72 -1.40 8.21
CA PRO A 38 3.65 -2.52 8.19
C PRO A 38 2.96 -3.81 7.74
N LEU A 39 3.55 -4.50 6.76
CA LEU A 39 3.04 -5.79 6.29
C LEU A 39 3.09 -6.80 7.44
N THR A 40 1.96 -7.46 7.72
CA THR A 40 1.89 -8.49 8.76
C THR A 40 2.33 -9.82 8.14
N LEU A 41 3.35 -10.46 8.71
CA LEU A 41 3.82 -11.77 8.28
C LEU A 41 3.03 -12.89 8.96
N GLY A 42 2.76 -13.96 8.21
CA GLY A 42 2.13 -15.15 8.76
C GLY A 42 3.03 -15.82 9.80
N ASP A 43 2.42 -16.42 10.82
CA ASP A 43 3.10 -17.07 11.94
C ASP A 43 3.08 -18.60 11.85
N GLY A 44 2.64 -19.15 10.71
CA GLY A 44 2.42 -20.58 10.51
C GLY A 44 1.12 -21.12 11.14
N ARG A 45 0.32 -20.28 11.84
CA ARG A 45 -0.95 -20.67 12.46
C ARG A 45 -2.15 -19.97 11.84
N THR A 46 -2.04 -18.67 11.63
CA THR A 46 -3.08 -17.79 11.05
C THR A 46 -2.85 -17.51 9.55
N GLY A 47 -1.62 -17.73 9.09
CA GLY A 47 -1.17 -17.71 7.69
C GLY A 47 0.16 -18.46 7.59
N SER A 48 0.54 -18.94 6.39
CA SER A 48 1.85 -19.59 6.20
C SER A 48 2.99 -18.64 6.58
N ALA A 49 4.08 -19.17 7.14
CA ALA A 49 5.18 -18.37 7.71
C ALA A 49 5.82 -17.37 6.72
N ASP A 50 5.64 -17.61 5.41
CA ASP A 50 6.21 -16.80 4.33
C ASP A 50 5.17 -15.99 3.54
N MET A 51 3.92 -15.98 3.99
CA MET A 51 2.86 -15.13 3.44
C MET A 51 2.76 -13.79 4.15
N VAL A 52 2.32 -12.77 3.41
CA VAL A 52 2.00 -11.42 3.90
C VAL A 52 0.49 -11.20 3.88
N TRP A 53 -0.05 -10.59 4.94
CA TRP A 53 -1.44 -10.16 4.98
C TRP A 53 -1.58 -8.81 4.30
N ILE A 54 -2.44 -8.75 3.29
CA ILE A 54 -2.86 -7.53 2.61
C ILE A 54 -4.24 -7.16 3.14
N ALA A 55 -4.31 -6.01 3.81
CA ALA A 55 -5.58 -5.50 4.30
C ALA A 55 -6.52 -5.17 3.13
N GLY A 56 -7.81 -5.49 3.29
CA GLY A 56 -8.83 -5.15 2.31
C GLY A 56 -9.00 -3.64 2.19
N GLY A 57 -9.42 -3.18 1.02
CA GLY A 57 -9.53 -1.77 0.70
C GLY A 57 -10.02 -1.51 -0.70
N ASP A 58 -10.10 -0.23 -1.02
CA ASP A 58 -10.41 0.26 -2.36
C ASP A 58 -9.12 0.71 -3.03
N PHE A 59 -8.93 0.36 -4.30
CA PHE A 59 -7.82 0.81 -5.11
C PHE A 59 -8.24 1.00 -6.56
N VAL A 60 -7.37 1.60 -7.37
CA VAL A 60 -7.56 1.73 -8.81
C VAL A 60 -6.78 0.62 -9.50
N MET A 61 -7.49 -0.27 -10.19
CA MET A 61 -6.90 -1.34 -11.00
C MET A 61 -6.84 -0.91 -12.46
N GLY A 62 -5.77 -1.31 -13.15
CA GLY A 62 -5.52 -0.96 -14.54
C GLY A 62 -4.94 0.44 -14.71
N SER A 63 -4.80 0.88 -15.95
CA SER A 63 -4.15 2.13 -16.32
C SER A 63 -4.84 2.82 -17.50
N ASP A 64 -4.99 4.14 -17.41
CA ASP A 64 -5.38 5.01 -18.53
C ASP A 64 -4.14 5.72 -19.14
N HIS A 65 -2.93 5.29 -18.76
CA HIS A 65 -1.70 5.90 -19.29
C HIS A 65 -1.54 5.60 -20.77
N ARG A 66 -0.95 6.54 -21.52
CA ARG A 66 -0.76 6.42 -22.98
C ARG A 66 0.11 5.22 -23.40
N ASP A 67 0.99 4.79 -22.50
CA ASP A 67 1.93 3.68 -22.74
C ASP A 67 1.38 2.33 -22.24
N ALA A 68 0.17 2.31 -21.70
CA ALA A 68 -0.47 1.08 -21.25
C ALA A 68 -0.78 0.16 -22.45
N LEU A 69 -0.58 -1.13 -22.28
CA LEU A 69 -0.99 -2.11 -23.30
C LEU A 69 -2.54 -2.14 -23.42
N PRO A 70 -3.10 -2.57 -24.57
CA PRO A 70 -4.55 -2.56 -24.77
C PRO A 70 -5.35 -3.34 -23.72
N ASN A 71 -4.74 -4.32 -23.06
CA ASN A 71 -5.35 -5.16 -22.03
C ASN A 71 -5.07 -4.69 -20.59
N GLU A 72 -4.41 -3.56 -20.39
CA GLU A 72 -4.09 -3.01 -19.06
C GLU A 72 -5.11 -1.95 -18.59
N GLY A 73 -6.01 -1.49 -19.46
CA GLY A 73 -7.01 -0.47 -19.16
C GLY A 73 -8.46 -0.96 -19.29
N PRO A 74 -9.44 -0.08 -19.00
CA PRO A 74 -9.25 1.25 -18.41
C PRO A 74 -8.98 1.18 -16.90
N ALA A 75 -8.45 2.26 -16.33
CA ALA A 75 -8.34 2.40 -14.89
C ALA A 75 -9.74 2.47 -14.25
N HIS A 76 -10.01 1.61 -13.27
CA HIS A 76 -11.31 1.56 -12.60
C HIS A 76 -11.18 1.20 -11.12
N ARG A 77 -12.18 1.57 -10.32
CA ARG A 77 -12.17 1.35 -8.87
C ARG A 77 -12.54 -0.10 -8.55
N VAL A 78 -11.73 -0.76 -7.72
CA VAL A 78 -11.94 -2.13 -7.25
C VAL A 78 -11.88 -2.17 -5.73
N ARG A 79 -12.79 -2.93 -5.12
CA ARG A 79 -12.87 -3.20 -3.68
C ARG A 79 -12.54 -4.67 -3.43
N LEU A 80 -11.51 -4.95 -2.62
CA LEU A 80 -11.18 -6.31 -2.20
C LEU A 80 -11.28 -6.46 -0.68
N GLY A 81 -11.65 -7.68 -0.24
CA GLY A 81 -11.44 -8.10 1.15
C GLY A 81 -9.94 -8.28 1.44
N GLY A 82 -9.58 -8.44 2.71
CA GLY A 82 -8.20 -8.75 3.08
C GLY A 82 -7.84 -10.20 2.73
N TYR A 83 -6.60 -10.45 2.34
CA TYR A 83 -6.12 -11.77 1.92
C TYR A 83 -4.63 -11.97 2.21
N TRP A 84 -4.20 -13.22 2.18
CA TRP A 84 -2.79 -13.61 2.25
C TRP A 84 -2.22 -13.80 0.85
N ILE A 85 -0.97 -13.39 0.64
CA ILE A 85 -0.21 -13.67 -0.58
C ILE A 85 1.23 -14.03 -0.23
N ASP A 86 1.86 -14.93 -1.00
CA ASP A 86 3.26 -15.28 -0.78
C ASP A 86 4.17 -14.07 -1.03
N ARG A 87 5.21 -13.93 -0.21
CA ARG A 87 6.22 -12.87 -0.39
C ARG A 87 7.14 -13.13 -1.59
N TYR A 88 7.30 -14.40 -1.94
CA TYR A 88 8.18 -14.87 -3.01
C TYR A 88 7.43 -15.83 -3.91
N ASP A 89 7.88 -15.94 -5.16
CA ASP A 89 7.37 -16.96 -6.06
C ASP A 89 7.70 -18.36 -5.54
N VAL A 90 6.87 -19.34 -5.92
CA VAL A 90 7.11 -20.74 -5.58
C VAL A 90 8.43 -21.20 -6.18
N THR A 91 9.33 -21.67 -5.32
CA THR A 91 10.65 -22.17 -5.72
C THR A 91 10.59 -23.59 -6.26
N ASN A 92 11.60 -23.98 -7.03
CA ASN A 92 11.77 -25.37 -7.48
C ASN A 92 11.82 -26.36 -6.31
N ALA A 93 12.45 -25.98 -5.20
CA ALA A 93 12.53 -26.83 -4.01
C ALA A 93 11.17 -27.04 -3.34
N GLU A 94 10.32 -26.00 -3.30
CA GLU A 94 8.94 -26.11 -2.82
C GLU A 94 8.07 -26.95 -3.73
N PHE A 95 8.14 -26.69 -5.04
CA PHE A 95 7.36 -27.45 -6.01
C PHE A 95 7.77 -28.92 -6.05
N ALA A 96 9.07 -29.23 -5.92
CA ALA A 96 9.55 -30.61 -5.81
C ALA A 96 9.00 -31.33 -4.58
N ARG A 97 8.91 -30.65 -3.42
CA ARG A 97 8.27 -31.23 -2.22
C ARG A 97 6.80 -31.54 -2.47
N PHE A 98 6.09 -30.66 -3.16
CA PHE A 98 4.70 -30.89 -3.56
C PHE A 98 4.56 -32.12 -4.46
N VAL A 99 5.41 -32.24 -5.50
CA VAL A 99 5.39 -33.40 -6.41
C VAL A 99 5.68 -34.70 -5.67
N VAL A 100 6.69 -34.73 -4.79
CA VAL A 100 7.02 -35.92 -3.98
C VAL A 100 5.86 -36.30 -3.05
N ALA A 101 5.19 -35.32 -2.44
CA ALA A 101 4.10 -35.57 -1.51
C ALA A 101 2.80 -36.05 -2.19
N THR A 102 2.56 -35.63 -3.43
CA THR A 102 1.26 -35.85 -4.11
C THR A 102 1.33 -36.78 -5.31
N GLY A 103 2.53 -37.05 -5.85
CA GLY A 103 2.72 -37.75 -7.12
C GLY A 103 2.23 -36.95 -8.33
N TYR A 104 2.12 -35.61 -8.22
CA TYR A 104 1.55 -34.78 -9.29
C TYR A 104 2.41 -34.81 -10.57
N VAL A 105 1.75 -35.07 -11.70
CA VAL A 105 2.34 -34.97 -13.06
C VAL A 105 1.81 -33.71 -13.73
N THR A 106 2.71 -32.82 -14.10
CA THR A 106 2.37 -31.52 -14.70
C THR A 106 1.71 -31.69 -16.06
N THR A 107 1.03 -30.65 -16.54
CA THR A 107 0.46 -30.65 -17.88
C THR A 107 1.53 -30.77 -18.97
N ALA A 108 2.73 -30.21 -18.76
CA ALA A 108 3.84 -30.28 -19.70
C ALA A 108 4.39 -31.70 -19.88
N GLU A 109 4.28 -32.56 -18.86
CA GLU A 109 4.73 -33.96 -18.90
C GLU A 109 3.68 -34.91 -19.52
N ARG A 110 2.43 -34.46 -19.66
CA ARG A 110 1.37 -35.26 -20.26
C ARG A 110 1.49 -35.22 -21.77
N LYS A 111 1.32 -36.38 -22.41
CA LYS A 111 1.25 -36.44 -23.88
C LYS A 111 0.08 -35.58 -24.36
N PRO A 112 0.29 -34.64 -25.31
CA PRO A 112 -0.80 -33.90 -25.93
C PRO A 112 -1.80 -34.88 -26.55
N ALA A 113 -3.09 -34.60 -26.36
CA ALA A 113 -4.18 -35.37 -26.97
C ALA A 113 -4.20 -35.21 -28.49
#